data_AF-A0A7X4CW48-F1
#
_entry.id   AF-A0A7X4CW48-F1
#
_cell.length_a   1.000
_cell.length_b   1.000
_cell.length_c   1.000
_cell.angle_alpha   90.00
_cell.angle_beta   90.00
_cell.angle_gamma   90.00
#
_symmetry.space_group_name_H-M   'P 1'
#
loop_
_entity.id
_entity.type
_entity.pdbx_description
1 polymer ?
#
loop_
_entity_poly.entity_id
_entity_poly.type
_entity_poly.pdbx_seq_one_letter_code
_entity_poly.pdbx_strand_id
1 'polypeptide(L)'
;MRGSHEKARSPVLADWLALESTDWQPSYPFPNDIRQSVVDALREAQRGLCVYCGRRLDSDLRGRFHIEHFRPQSSYPNLSLELANLFLSCGPEGTAGKAAETCGNAKGDRFEEDKSVEPDYPACTRRFRFLLSGEVAPRSDDDTAAVAMIELLNLNHRELRKDREDILDRIDGESLDLSD
;
A
#
# COMPACT_ATOMS: atom_id res chain seq x y z
N MET A 1 -9.38 3.38 -1.59
CA MET A 1 -8.00 3.29 -1.06
C MET A 1 -7.88 4.07 0.25
N ARG A 2 -6.92 3.73 1.14
CA ARG A 2 -6.72 4.44 2.43
C ARG A 2 -5.60 5.48 2.39
N GLY A 3 -4.62 5.28 1.52
CA GLY A 3 -3.52 6.23 1.29
C GLY A 3 -2.54 6.38 2.46
N SER A 4 -1.48 7.13 2.19
CA SER A 4 -0.39 7.46 3.09
C SER A 4 -0.37 8.96 3.37
N HIS A 5 0.01 9.34 4.58
CA HIS A 5 0.52 10.68 4.84
C HIS A 5 1.90 10.89 4.22
N GLU A 6 2.42 12.10 4.35
CA GLU A 6 3.81 12.41 4.04
C GLU A 6 4.76 11.50 4.83
N LYS A 7 5.79 11.00 4.13
CA LYS A 7 6.76 10.04 4.66
C LYS A 7 8.01 10.78 5.08
N ALA A 8 8.36 10.69 6.36
CA ALA A 8 9.62 11.24 6.85
C ALA A 8 10.80 10.36 6.39
N ARG A 9 11.84 11.00 5.83
CA ARG A 9 13.10 10.31 5.54
C ARG A 9 13.87 10.09 6.85
N SER A 10 14.18 8.84 7.16
CA SER A 10 14.98 8.53 8.35
C SER A 10 16.45 8.93 8.17
N PRO A 11 17.18 9.25 9.25
CA PRO A 11 18.62 9.46 9.18
C PRO A 11 19.36 8.25 8.62
N VAL A 12 18.96 7.03 9.02
CA VAL A 12 19.56 5.77 8.53
C VAL A 12 19.48 5.65 7.01
N LEU A 13 18.31 5.96 6.42
CA LEU A 13 18.15 5.96 4.97
C LEU A 13 18.96 7.10 4.32
N ALA A 14 18.95 8.29 4.92
CA ALA A 14 19.70 9.43 4.39
C ALA A 14 21.21 9.18 4.36
N ASP A 15 21.77 8.64 5.44
CA ASP A 15 23.18 8.30 5.57
C ASP A 15 23.57 7.23 4.55
N TRP A 16 22.73 6.20 4.36
CA TRP A 16 22.97 5.16 3.36
C TRP A 16 22.93 5.70 1.93
N LEU A 17 21.99 6.59 1.62
CA LEU A 17 21.94 7.25 0.30
C LEU A 17 23.19 8.11 0.07
N ALA A 18 23.72 8.76 1.11
CA ALA A 18 24.92 9.60 1.04
C ALA A 18 26.24 8.82 0.87
N LEU A 19 26.21 7.48 0.95
CA LEU A 19 27.37 6.64 0.65
C LEU A 19 27.65 6.52 -0.87
N GLU A 20 26.81 7.14 -1.71
CA GLU A 20 27.03 7.20 -3.16
C GLU A 20 28.44 7.73 -3.50
N SER A 21 29.08 7.06 -4.43
CA SER A 21 30.43 7.37 -4.92
C SER A 21 30.57 6.97 -6.38
N THR A 22 31.72 7.29 -6.99
CA THR A 22 32.01 6.88 -8.37
C THR A 22 31.99 5.36 -8.57
N ASP A 23 32.34 4.58 -7.54
CA ASP A 23 32.49 3.12 -7.63
C ASP A 23 31.23 2.36 -7.18
N TRP A 24 30.28 3.03 -6.53
CA TRP A 24 29.09 2.41 -5.98
C TRP A 24 27.94 3.41 -5.80
N GLN A 25 26.73 2.98 -6.16
CA GLN A 25 25.51 3.74 -5.95
C GLN A 25 24.48 2.91 -5.16
N PRO A 26 23.67 3.54 -4.29
CA PRO A 26 22.54 2.90 -3.65
C PRO A 26 21.57 2.32 -4.69
N SER A 27 21.07 1.11 -4.44
CA SER A 27 20.11 0.44 -5.34
C SER A 27 19.13 -0.44 -4.56
N TYR A 28 18.00 -0.74 -5.18
CA TYR A 28 17.05 -1.73 -4.66
C TYR A 28 17.51 -3.16 -5.06
N PRO A 29 17.31 -4.20 -4.25
CA PRO A 29 16.65 -4.22 -2.94
C PRO A 29 17.48 -3.57 -1.82
N PHE A 30 16.78 -2.95 -0.87
CA PHE A 30 17.41 -2.36 0.32
C PHE A 30 18.11 -3.44 1.18
N PRO A 31 19.30 -3.16 1.73
CA PRO A 31 19.88 -3.94 2.82
C PRO A 31 18.91 -4.03 4.02
N ASN A 32 19.04 -5.06 4.86
CA ASN A 32 18.03 -5.38 5.88
C ASN A 32 17.74 -4.24 6.87
N ASP A 33 18.77 -3.56 7.35
CA ASP A 33 18.68 -2.41 8.26
C ASP A 33 18.03 -1.20 7.59
N ILE A 34 18.43 -0.90 6.36
CA ILE A 34 17.84 0.18 5.55
C ILE A 34 16.37 -0.13 5.24
N ARG A 35 16.09 -1.38 4.85
CA ARG A 35 14.74 -1.87 4.59
C ARG A 35 13.86 -1.70 5.80
N GLN A 36 14.33 -2.09 6.98
CA GLN A 36 13.55 -1.94 8.22
C GLN A 36 13.23 -0.46 8.47
N SER A 37 14.22 0.43 8.30
CA SER A 37 14.00 1.86 8.45
C SER A 37 12.99 2.45 7.45
N VAL A 38 13.02 2.00 6.20
CA VAL A 38 12.01 2.35 5.17
C VAL A 38 10.64 1.83 5.60
N VAL A 39 10.52 0.56 5.97
CA VAL A 39 9.25 -0.05 6.41
C VAL A 39 8.64 0.71 7.58
N ASP A 40 9.45 1.12 8.56
CA ASP A 40 8.98 1.86 9.72
C ASP A 40 8.42 3.23 9.33
N ALA A 41 9.11 3.96 8.45
CA ALA A 41 8.64 5.24 7.92
C ALA A 41 7.32 5.10 7.13
N LEU A 42 7.22 4.08 6.27
CA LEU A 42 6.00 3.80 5.50
C LEU A 42 4.84 3.38 6.40
N ARG A 43 5.13 2.57 7.42
CA ARG A 43 4.15 2.08 8.39
C ARG A 43 3.55 3.22 9.19
N GLU A 44 4.38 4.13 9.69
CA GLU A 44 3.93 5.32 10.41
C GLU A 44 3.02 6.17 9.51
N ALA A 45 3.48 6.50 8.30
CA ALA A 45 2.73 7.31 7.35
C ALA A 45 1.39 6.67 6.92
N GLN A 46 1.31 5.34 6.92
CA GLN A 46 0.09 4.58 6.59
C GLN A 46 -0.74 4.20 7.82
N ARG A 47 -0.31 4.56 9.04
CA ARG A 47 -0.93 4.19 10.31
C ARG A 47 -1.07 2.67 10.48
N GLY A 48 -0.08 1.92 10.00
CA GLY A 48 -0.05 0.46 10.06
C GLY A 48 -1.03 -0.26 9.14
N LEU A 49 -1.60 0.41 8.12
CA LEU A 49 -2.56 -0.18 7.19
C LEU A 49 -1.94 -0.42 5.80
N CYS A 50 -2.46 -1.39 5.06
CA CYS A 50 -2.24 -1.52 3.62
C CYS A 50 -2.71 -0.24 2.92
N VAL A 51 -1.84 0.37 2.11
CA VAL A 51 -2.11 1.64 1.43
C VAL A 51 -3.38 1.59 0.56
N TYR A 52 -3.66 0.42 0.00
CA TYR A 52 -4.79 0.18 -0.90
C TYR A 52 -6.05 -0.24 -0.14
N CYS A 53 -6.12 -1.48 0.35
CA CYS A 53 -7.36 -2.05 0.88
C CYS A 53 -7.70 -1.60 2.30
N GLY A 54 -6.72 -1.08 3.05
CA GLY A 54 -6.89 -0.67 4.44
C GLY A 54 -6.81 -1.77 5.49
N ARG A 55 -6.48 -3.00 5.11
CA ARG A 55 -6.22 -4.09 6.07
C ARG A 55 -5.06 -3.73 6.98
N ARG A 56 -5.16 -4.02 8.28
CA ARG A 56 -4.06 -3.87 9.23
C ARG A 56 -2.89 -4.75 8.84
N LEU A 57 -1.68 -4.20 8.90
CA LEU A 57 -0.43 -4.91 8.66
C LEU A 57 0.18 -5.22 10.02
N ASP A 58 -0.01 -6.43 10.53
CA ASP A 58 0.58 -6.80 11.84
C ASP A 58 2.12 -6.84 11.74
N SER A 59 2.81 -6.29 12.75
CA SER A 59 4.28 -6.27 12.84
C SER A 59 4.87 -7.67 12.99
N ASP A 60 4.11 -8.58 13.62
CA ASP A 60 4.63 -9.86 14.11
C ASP A 60 4.54 -10.97 13.06
N LEU A 61 3.90 -10.69 11.92
CA LEU A 61 3.66 -11.64 10.85
C LEU A 61 4.48 -11.24 9.61
N ARG A 62 5.81 -11.46 9.69
CA ARG A 62 6.71 -11.34 8.54
C ARG A 62 6.13 -12.12 7.34
N GLY A 63 6.17 -11.52 6.16
CA GLY A 63 5.66 -12.14 4.92
C GLY A 63 4.17 -11.92 4.63
N ARG A 64 3.47 -11.04 5.36
CA ARG A 64 2.08 -10.63 5.02
C ARG A 64 1.96 -9.25 4.37
N PHE A 65 3.08 -8.56 4.18
CA PHE A 65 3.16 -7.31 3.44
C PHE A 65 4.47 -7.21 2.65
N HIS A 66 4.50 -6.32 1.67
CA HIS A 66 5.68 -5.98 0.88
C HIS A 66 5.80 -4.46 0.67
N ILE A 67 7.00 -4.01 0.31
CA ILE A 67 7.20 -2.65 -0.20
C ILE A 67 6.68 -2.64 -1.64
N GLU A 68 5.63 -1.87 -1.86
CA GLU A 68 5.02 -1.60 -3.15
C GLU A 68 5.66 -0.37 -3.79
N HIS A 69 6.06 -0.51 -5.05
CA HIS A 69 6.39 0.61 -5.92
C HIS A 69 5.13 1.02 -6.70
N PHE A 70 4.57 2.20 -6.40
CA PHE A 70 3.35 2.66 -7.06
C PHE A 70 3.55 2.77 -8.57
N ARG A 71 4.57 3.52 -8.99
CA ARG A 71 5.19 3.43 -10.31
C ARG A 71 6.21 2.28 -10.31
N PRO A 72 6.00 1.23 -11.11
CA PRO A 72 6.74 -0.03 -11.01
C PRO A 72 8.20 0.11 -11.46
N GLN A 73 9.09 -0.64 -10.83
CA GLN A 73 10.53 -0.58 -11.11
C GLN A 73 10.89 -0.96 -12.55
N SER A 74 10.11 -1.85 -13.18
CA SER A 74 10.34 -2.29 -14.55
C SER A 74 10.18 -1.17 -15.58
N SER A 75 9.40 -0.13 -15.26
CA SER A 75 9.21 1.04 -16.14
C SER A 75 9.77 2.35 -15.55
N TYR A 76 9.95 2.43 -14.24
CA TYR A 76 10.40 3.63 -13.52
C TYR A 76 11.57 3.32 -12.57
N PRO A 77 12.71 2.81 -13.07
CA PRO A 77 13.83 2.39 -12.22
C PRO A 77 14.42 3.55 -11.41
N ASN A 78 14.35 4.78 -11.92
CA ASN A 78 14.78 6.00 -11.23
C ASN A 78 13.95 6.33 -9.98
N LEU A 79 12.77 5.73 -9.81
CA LEU A 79 11.90 5.93 -8.64
C LEU A 79 12.01 4.79 -7.61
N SER A 80 12.97 3.88 -7.78
CA SER A 80 13.07 2.65 -6.97
C SER A 80 13.40 2.91 -5.50
N LEU A 81 14.05 4.06 -5.21
CA LEU A 81 14.45 4.48 -3.86
C LEU A 81 13.67 5.71 -3.37
N GLU A 82 12.79 6.26 -4.21
CA GLU A 82 12.05 7.48 -3.90
C GLU A 82 10.91 7.17 -2.92
N LEU A 83 11.04 7.60 -1.66
CA LEU A 83 10.03 7.36 -0.61
C LEU A 83 8.61 7.76 -1.06
N ALA A 84 8.47 8.83 -1.86
CA ALA A 84 7.19 9.24 -2.43
C ALA A 84 6.51 8.12 -3.23
N ASN A 85 7.29 7.30 -3.94
CA ASN A 85 6.84 6.18 -4.77
C ASN A 85 6.73 4.84 -4.00
N LEU A 86 7.18 4.79 -2.74
CA LEU A 86 7.16 3.57 -1.92
C LEU A 86 5.98 3.57 -0.95
N PHE A 87 5.36 2.39 -0.80
CA PHE A 87 4.23 2.15 0.11
C PHE A 87 4.28 0.73 0.68
N LEU A 88 3.52 0.45 1.74
CA LEU A 88 3.26 -0.93 2.19
C LEU A 88 1.93 -1.43 1.63
N SER A 89 1.98 -2.56 0.92
CA SER A 89 0.81 -3.31 0.48
C SER A 89 0.73 -4.63 1.22
N CYS A 90 -0.48 -5.12 1.49
CA CYS A 90 -0.67 -6.47 2.01
C CYS A 90 -0.39 -7.53 0.93
N GLY A 91 -0.06 -8.75 1.38
CA GLY A 91 0.27 -9.90 0.56
C GLY A 91 1.71 -10.37 0.75
N PRO A 92 2.07 -11.56 0.24
CA PRO A 92 3.42 -12.08 0.35
C PRO A 92 4.39 -11.27 -0.50
N GLU A 93 5.64 -11.20 -0.04
CA GLU A 93 6.74 -10.67 -0.83
C GLU A 93 7.24 -11.72 -1.82
N GLY A 94 7.41 -11.31 -3.09
CA GLY A 94 7.87 -12.19 -4.16
C GLY A 94 6.82 -13.16 -4.69
N THR A 95 7.27 -14.10 -5.52
CA THR A 95 6.42 -15.08 -6.23
C THR A 95 6.47 -16.48 -5.61
N ALA A 96 7.18 -16.64 -4.50
CA ALA A 96 7.32 -17.94 -3.82
C ALA A 96 6.04 -18.28 -3.06
N GLY A 97 5.07 -18.89 -3.76
CA GLY A 97 3.77 -19.30 -3.22
C GLY A 97 2.62 -18.88 -4.14
N LYS A 98 1.37 -19.08 -3.69
CA LYS A 98 0.22 -18.54 -4.41
C LYS A 98 0.25 -17.01 -4.26
N ALA A 99 0.49 -16.30 -5.36
CA ALA A 99 0.46 -14.84 -5.36
C ALA A 99 -0.88 -14.36 -4.81
N ALA A 100 -0.85 -13.37 -3.90
CA ALA A 100 -2.08 -12.77 -3.41
C ALA A 100 -2.83 -12.14 -4.58
N GLU A 101 -4.13 -12.39 -4.66
CA GLU A 101 -4.98 -11.95 -5.78
C GLU A 101 -5.51 -10.53 -5.56
N THR A 102 -4.88 -9.74 -4.67
CA THR A 102 -5.34 -8.41 -4.28
C THR A 102 -4.20 -7.42 -4.11
N CYS A 103 -4.53 -6.13 -4.12
CA CYS A 103 -3.63 -5.02 -3.81
C CYS A 103 -2.39 -5.00 -4.71
N GLY A 104 -1.21 -4.68 -4.16
CA GLY A 104 0.04 -4.58 -4.91
C GLY A 104 0.38 -5.85 -5.69
N ASN A 105 0.12 -7.05 -5.12
CA ASN A 105 0.34 -8.30 -5.85
C ASN A 105 -0.64 -8.46 -7.02
N ALA A 106 -1.91 -8.06 -6.87
CA ALA A 106 -2.84 -8.03 -8.00
C ALA A 106 -2.35 -7.08 -9.08
N LYS A 107 -2.01 -5.82 -8.72
CA LYS A 107 -1.51 -4.80 -9.64
C LYS A 107 -0.25 -5.26 -10.39
N GLY A 108 0.72 -5.82 -9.67
CA GLY A 108 2.04 -6.13 -10.21
C GLY A 108 2.69 -4.91 -10.86
N ASP A 109 3.22 -5.10 -12.06
CA ASP A 109 3.88 -4.04 -12.83
C ASP A 109 2.92 -3.21 -13.69
N ARG A 110 1.60 -3.43 -13.59
CA ARG A 110 0.63 -2.66 -14.38
C ARG A 110 0.46 -1.26 -13.79
N PHE A 111 0.65 -0.25 -14.64
CA PHE A 111 0.51 1.15 -14.26
C PHE A 111 0.18 2.00 -15.49
N GLU A 112 -0.85 2.84 -15.38
CA GLU A 112 -1.25 3.83 -16.39
C GLU A 112 -1.50 5.15 -15.65
N GLU A 113 -0.76 6.20 -15.98
CA GLU A 113 -0.74 7.46 -15.22
C GLU A 113 -2.14 8.12 -15.14
N ASP A 114 -2.90 8.07 -16.23
CA ASP A 114 -4.25 8.65 -16.35
C ASP A 114 -5.36 7.81 -15.70
N LYS A 115 -5.09 6.52 -15.44
CA LYS A 115 -6.03 5.59 -14.80
C LYS A 115 -5.66 5.25 -13.36
N SER A 116 -4.62 5.88 -12.82
CA SER A 116 -4.13 5.61 -11.47
C SER A 116 -4.54 6.74 -10.52
N VAL A 117 -4.87 6.37 -9.28
CA VAL A 117 -5.09 7.31 -8.20
C VAL A 117 -3.89 7.23 -7.27
N GLU A 118 -3.10 8.30 -7.20
CA GLU A 118 -1.95 8.38 -6.30
C GLU A 118 -2.38 8.09 -4.86
N PRO A 119 -1.66 7.27 -4.07
CA PRO A 119 -2.09 6.85 -2.74
C PRO A 119 -1.87 7.92 -1.65
N ASP A 120 -2.19 9.18 -1.94
CA ASP A 120 -1.97 10.30 -1.03
C ASP A 120 -3.19 10.62 -0.16
N TYR A 121 -2.98 10.64 1.15
CA TYR A 121 -4.01 11.04 2.11
C TYR A 121 -4.03 12.57 2.28
N PRO A 122 -5.21 13.24 2.28
CA PRO A 122 -6.55 12.65 2.20
C PRO A 122 -7.11 12.55 0.78
N ALA A 123 -6.42 13.08 -0.23
CA ALA A 123 -6.96 13.26 -1.58
C ALA A 123 -7.49 11.94 -2.19
N CYS A 124 -6.70 10.87 -2.11
CA CYS A 124 -7.09 9.55 -2.63
C CYS A 124 -8.34 9.02 -1.92
N THR A 125 -8.46 9.21 -0.60
CA THR A 125 -9.55 8.62 0.19
C THR A 125 -10.91 9.19 -0.19
N ARG A 126 -10.95 10.45 -0.64
CA ARG A 126 -12.19 11.14 -1.04
C ARG A 126 -12.78 10.60 -2.35
N ARG A 127 -12.00 9.85 -3.13
CA ARG A 127 -12.40 9.24 -4.41
C ARG A 127 -13.06 7.87 -4.25
N PHE A 128 -13.06 7.31 -3.04
CA PHE A 128 -13.65 5.99 -2.77
C PHE A 128 -14.67 6.07 -1.63
N ARG A 129 -15.61 5.14 -1.60
CA ARG A 129 -16.54 4.92 -0.49
C ARG A 129 -16.58 3.44 -0.14
N PHE A 130 -16.78 3.14 1.14
CA PHE A 130 -17.01 1.79 1.64
C PHE A 130 -18.52 1.62 1.86
N LEU A 131 -19.10 0.58 1.28
CA LEU A 131 -20.51 0.25 1.41
C LEU A 131 -20.73 -0.70 2.58
N LEU A 132 -21.97 -0.77 3.08
CA LEU A 132 -22.35 -1.72 4.12
C LEU A 132 -22.29 -3.19 3.66
N SER A 133 -22.21 -3.43 2.34
CA SER A 133 -21.91 -4.75 1.74
C SER A 133 -20.44 -5.17 1.82
N GLY A 134 -19.59 -4.39 2.51
CA GLY A 134 -18.14 -4.55 2.51
C GLY A 134 -17.45 -4.20 1.19
N GLU A 135 -18.20 -3.73 0.19
CA GLU A 135 -17.64 -3.33 -1.11
C GLU A 135 -17.00 -1.94 -1.06
N VAL A 136 -15.95 -1.77 -1.84
CA VAL A 136 -15.38 -0.48 -2.20
C VAL A 136 -15.97 -0.07 -3.55
N ALA A 137 -16.54 1.13 -3.58
CA ALA A 137 -17.04 1.76 -4.78
C ALA A 137 -16.32 3.09 -5.01
N PRO A 138 -16.26 3.60 -6.25
CA PRO A 138 -15.84 4.97 -6.47
C PRO A 138 -16.85 5.92 -5.80
N ARG A 139 -16.39 7.13 -5.46
CA ARG A 139 -17.28 8.17 -4.92
C ARG A 139 -18.22 8.71 -5.99
N SER A 140 -17.74 8.79 -7.23
CA SER A 140 -18.47 9.19 -8.43
C SER A 140 -18.24 8.14 -9.50
N ASP A 141 -19.28 7.70 -10.20
CA ASP A 141 -19.14 6.66 -11.23
C ASP A 141 -18.38 7.16 -12.47
N ASP A 142 -18.35 8.49 -12.68
CA ASP A 142 -17.54 9.15 -13.71
C ASP A 142 -16.04 9.24 -13.34
N ASP A 143 -15.65 8.86 -12.12
CA ASP A 143 -14.24 8.79 -11.71
C ASP A 143 -13.60 7.51 -12.25
N THR A 144 -13.25 7.55 -13.54
CA THR A 144 -12.71 6.40 -14.28
C THR A 144 -11.42 5.85 -13.68
N ALA A 145 -10.57 6.70 -13.10
CA ALA A 145 -9.34 6.28 -12.42
C ALA A 145 -9.65 5.52 -11.11
N ALA A 146 -10.65 5.97 -10.33
CA ALA A 146 -11.07 5.23 -9.14
C ALA A 146 -11.67 3.87 -9.49
N VAL A 147 -12.49 3.79 -10.56
CA VAL A 147 -13.03 2.53 -11.09
C VAL A 147 -11.90 1.60 -11.51
N ALA A 148 -10.98 2.07 -12.35
CA ALA A 148 -9.85 1.29 -12.84
C ALA A 148 -8.98 0.77 -11.69
N MET A 149 -8.73 1.59 -10.66
CA MET A 149 -7.95 1.17 -9.48
C MET A 149 -8.66 0.11 -8.64
N ILE A 150 -10.00 0.17 -8.49
CA ILE A 150 -10.76 -0.87 -7.76
C ILE A 150 -10.60 -2.23 -8.45
N GLU A 151 -10.71 -2.25 -9.78
CA GLU A 151 -10.56 -3.46 -10.60
C GLU A 151 -9.11 -3.96 -10.60
N LEU A 152 -8.15 -3.09 -10.91
CA LEU A 152 -6.73 -3.42 -11.00
C LEU A 152 -6.17 -4.02 -9.69
N LEU A 153 -6.57 -3.45 -8.55
CA LEU A 153 -6.16 -3.90 -7.22
C LEU A 153 -7.07 -4.99 -6.66
N ASN A 154 -8.12 -5.38 -7.38
CA ASN A 154 -9.14 -6.35 -6.95
C ASN A 154 -9.67 -6.06 -5.53
N LEU A 155 -10.05 -4.80 -5.26
CA LEU A 155 -10.42 -4.34 -3.90
C LEU A 155 -11.71 -4.97 -3.36
N ASN A 156 -12.52 -5.55 -4.25
CA ASN A 156 -13.76 -6.27 -3.96
C ASN A 156 -13.61 -7.79 -4.01
N HIS A 157 -12.37 -8.30 -3.98
CA HIS A 157 -12.12 -9.72 -3.76
C HIS A 157 -12.84 -10.21 -2.51
N ARG A 158 -13.38 -11.44 -2.56
CA ARG A 158 -14.25 -12.02 -1.53
C ARG A 158 -13.68 -11.88 -0.11
N GLU A 159 -12.37 -12.06 0.06
CA GLU A 159 -11.71 -11.98 1.37
C GLU A 159 -11.65 -10.54 1.89
N LEU A 160 -11.39 -9.56 1.03
CA LEU A 160 -11.36 -8.15 1.44
C LEU A 160 -12.77 -7.64 1.76
N ARG A 161 -13.78 -8.12 1.04
CA ARG A 161 -15.18 -7.82 1.35
C ARG A 161 -15.57 -8.42 2.69
N LYS A 162 -15.29 -9.70 2.90
CA LYS A 162 -15.59 -10.41 4.14
C LYS A 162 -14.92 -9.76 5.35
N ASP A 163 -13.64 -9.39 5.25
CA ASP A 163 -12.94 -8.65 6.32
C ASP A 163 -13.66 -7.35 6.71
N ARG A 164 -14.25 -6.64 5.74
CA ARG A 164 -14.97 -5.39 6.00
C ARG A 164 -16.36 -5.64 6.57
N GLU A 165 -17.06 -6.65 6.07
CA GLU A 165 -18.33 -7.11 6.65
C GLU A 165 -18.12 -7.50 8.12
N ASP A 166 -17.06 -8.24 8.45
CA ASP A 166 -16.74 -8.63 9.82
C ASP A 166 -16.47 -7.43 10.74
N ILE A 167 -15.85 -6.36 10.21
CA ILE A 167 -15.66 -5.11 10.97
C ILE A 167 -17.01 -4.43 11.23
N LEU A 168 -17.88 -4.36 10.22
CA LEU A 168 -19.20 -3.75 10.35
C LEU A 168 -20.08 -4.52 11.35
N ASP A 169 -20.10 -5.84 11.27
CA ASP A 169 -20.82 -6.71 12.21
C ASP A 169 -20.38 -6.48 13.67
N ARG A 170 -19.08 -6.27 13.89
CA ARG A 170 -18.54 -5.96 15.23
C ARG A 170 -18.94 -4.57 15.74
N ILE A 171 -19.06 -3.58 14.85
CA ILE A 171 -19.53 -2.23 15.20
C ILE A 171 -21.00 -2.30 15.59
N ASP A 172 -21.82 -2.97 14.77
CA ASP A 172 -23.26 -3.10 15.00
C ASP A 172 -23.58 -3.95 16.24
N GLY A 173 -22.72 -4.92 16.56
CA GLY A 173 -22.82 -5.75 17.77
C GLY A 173 -22.27 -5.12 19.06
N GLU A 174 -21.89 -3.84 19.06
CA GLU A 174 -21.25 -3.13 20.20
C GLU A 174 -20.01 -3.84 20.76
N SER A 175 -19.30 -4.61 19.92
CA SER A 175 -18.13 -5.41 20.34
C SER A 175 -16.78 -4.72 20.09
N LEU A 176 -16.81 -3.43 19.72
CA LEU A 176 -15.64 -2.59 19.48
C LEU A 176 -15.70 -1.39 20.41
N ASP A 177 -14.68 -1.25 21.25
CA ASP A 177 -14.50 -0.07 22.09
C ASP A 177 -13.61 0.96 21.35
N LEU A 178 -13.72 2.26 21.67
CA LEU A 178 -12.92 3.34 21.06
C LEU A 178 -11.39 3.18 21.24
N SER A 179 -10.94 2.16 21.98
CA SER A 179 -9.56 1.78 22.23
C SER A 179 -9.04 0.63 21.35
N ASP A 180 -9.90 -0.02 20.56
CA ASP A 180 -9.54 -1.07 19.58
C ASP A 180 -8.99 -0.52 18.24
#